data_AF-A0A838JEG2-F1
#
_entry.id   AF-A0A838JEG2-F1
#
_cell.length_a   1.000
_cell.length_b   1.000
_cell.length_c   1.000
_cell.angle_alpha   90.00
_cell.angle_beta   90.00
_cell.angle_gamma   90.00
#
_symmetry.space_group_name_H-M   'P 1'
#
loop_
_entity.id
_entity.type
_entity.pdbx_description
1 polymer ?
#
loop_
_entity_poly.entity_id
_entity_poly.type
_entity_poly.pdbx_seq_one_letter_code
_entity_poly.pdbx_strand_id
1 'polypeptide(L)'
;VTALLGEQLEVRPGLTRLLAILHTLLERNISLEEALHFKYMLKEHFERTGALLERCLPFLGPGEGAHVLLQCDAMVIGFWHLADAAPVVQQVLQQPDLRMFELRFVAELAPAMQALLYGLEKVAQEKTRQ
;
A
#
# COMPACT_ATOMS: atom_id res chain seq x y z
N VAL A 1 11.65 7.35 2.75
CA VAL A 1 10.16 7.29 2.62
C VAL A 1 9.66 5.85 2.68
N THR A 2 10.18 4.93 1.87
CA THR A 2 9.67 3.55 1.78
C THR A 2 9.90 2.71 3.04
N ALA A 3 11.10 2.77 3.63
CA ALA A 3 11.40 2.11 4.91
C ALA A 3 10.49 2.62 6.03
N LEU A 4 10.34 3.95 6.17
CA LEU A 4 9.43 4.58 7.12
C LEU A 4 8.00 4.05 6.97
N LEU A 5 7.50 3.92 5.74
CA LEU A 5 6.15 3.44 5.50
C LEU A 5 5.97 1.97 5.93
N GLY A 6 6.94 1.11 5.61
CA GLY A 6 6.96 -0.28 6.09
C GLY A 6 6.97 -0.38 7.62
N GLU A 7 7.88 0.35 8.27
CA GLU A 7 8.01 0.40 9.73
C GLU A 7 6.72 0.90 10.40
N GLN A 8 6.07 1.94 9.87
CA GLN A 8 4.84 2.48 10.45
C GLN A 8 3.66 1.50 10.38
N LEU A 9 3.60 0.65 9.34
CA LEU A 9 2.58 -0.40 9.22
C LEU A 9 2.90 -1.62 10.10
N GLU A 10 4.19 -1.94 10.27
CA GLU A 10 4.63 -3.01 11.17
C GLU A 10 4.26 -2.74 12.62
N VAL A 11 4.51 -1.52 13.11
CA VAL A 11 4.18 -1.15 14.50
C VAL A 11 2.68 -0.91 14.72
N ARG A 12 1.84 -1.01 13.67
CA ARG A 12 0.37 -0.85 13.73
C ARG A 12 -0.35 -2.03 13.06
N PRO A 13 -0.19 -3.26 13.56
CA PRO A 13 -0.75 -4.45 12.90
C PRO A 13 -2.28 -4.41 12.78
N GLY A 14 -2.97 -3.78 13.74
CA GLY A 14 -4.41 -3.58 13.67
C GLY A 14 -4.83 -2.68 12.49
N LEU A 15 -4.10 -1.60 12.23
CA LEU A 15 -4.35 -0.73 11.07
C LEU A 15 -4.08 -1.46 9.76
N THR A 16 -2.94 -2.16 9.67
CA THR A 16 -2.56 -2.92 8.47
C THR A 16 -3.62 -3.95 8.09
N ARG A 17 -4.11 -4.70 9.09
CA ARG A 17 -5.22 -5.64 8.89
C ARG A 17 -6.50 -4.94 8.46
N LEU A 18 -6.86 -3.82 9.12
CA LEU A 18 -8.05 -3.04 8.76
C LEU A 18 -7.99 -2.54 7.30
N LEU A 19 -6.86 -1.97 6.87
CA LEU A 19 -6.66 -1.50 5.49
C LEU A 19 -6.85 -2.64 4.49
N ALA A 20 -6.30 -3.82 4.79
CA ALA A 20 -6.41 -4.98 3.90
C ALA A 20 -7.83 -5.52 3.76
N ILE A 21 -8.62 -5.53 4.84
CA ILE A 21 -10.00 -6.06 4.82
C ILE A 21 -11.07 -5.00 4.54
N LEU A 22 -10.69 -3.71 4.54
CA LEU A 22 -11.61 -2.59 4.40
C LEU A 22 -12.46 -2.71 3.13
N HIS A 23 -11.80 -2.75 1.97
CA HIS A 23 -12.46 -2.77 0.67
C HIS A 23 -13.16 -4.11 0.37
N THR A 24 -12.73 -5.20 1.01
CA THR A 24 -13.24 -6.55 0.71
C THR A 24 -14.32 -7.01 1.67
N LEU A 25 -14.37 -6.50 2.89
CA LEU A 25 -15.33 -6.93 3.92
C LEU A 25 -16.09 -5.78 4.55
N LEU A 26 -15.38 -4.73 5.00
CA LEU A 26 -16.00 -3.67 5.81
C LEU A 26 -16.94 -2.78 4.97
N GLU A 27 -16.62 -2.53 3.71
CA GLU A 27 -17.44 -1.71 2.81
C GLU A 27 -18.67 -2.44 2.25
N ARG A 28 -18.85 -3.75 2.51
CA ARG A 28 -19.95 -4.55 1.92
C ARG A 28 -21.29 -4.41 2.64
N ASN A 29 -21.31 -3.95 3.90
CA ASN A 29 -22.51 -3.96 4.75
C ASN A 29 -22.83 -2.57 5.33
N ILE A 30 -22.48 -1.52 4.60
CA ILE A 30 -22.73 -0.13 5.00
C ILE A 30 -23.73 0.53 4.05
N SER A 31 -24.42 1.55 4.55
CA SER A 31 -25.26 2.39 3.70
C SER A 31 -24.42 3.23 2.73
N LEU A 32 -25.05 3.73 1.66
CA LEU A 32 -24.40 4.65 0.73
C LEU A 32 -23.89 5.92 1.44
N GLU A 33 -24.65 6.43 2.42
CA GLU A 33 -24.27 7.62 3.19
C GLU A 33 -22.99 7.38 4.00
N GLU A 34 -22.90 6.24 4.70
CA GLU A 34 -21.69 5.85 5.43
C GLU A 34 -20.50 5.63 4.49
N ALA A 35 -20.73 5.00 3.34
CA ALA A 35 -19.69 4.80 2.33
C ALA A 35 -19.15 6.14 1.78
N LEU A 36 -20.04 7.08 1.47
CA LEU A 36 -19.66 8.42 1.02
C LEU A 36 -18.86 9.15 2.09
N HIS A 37 -19.34 9.18 3.32
CA HIS A 37 -18.64 9.81 4.44
C HIS A 37 -17.24 9.22 4.62
N PHE A 38 -17.13 7.89 4.57
CA PHE A 38 -15.85 7.20 4.67
C PHE A 38 -14.90 7.55 3.50
N LYS A 39 -15.36 7.53 2.25
CA LYS A 39 -14.52 7.85 1.10
C LYS A 39 -14.06 9.32 1.10
N TYR A 40 -14.88 10.26 1.56
CA TYR A 40 -14.46 11.65 1.73
C TYR A 40 -13.39 11.82 2.82
N MET A 41 -13.55 11.14 3.95
CA MET A 41 -12.53 11.12 5.01
C MET A 41 -11.22 10.52 4.48
N LEU A 42 -11.27 9.37 3.78
CA LEU A 42 -10.09 8.74 3.20
C LEU A 42 -9.39 9.64 2.17
N LYS A 43 -10.19 10.28 1.29
CA LYS A 43 -9.69 11.25 0.31
C LYS A 43 -8.91 12.38 0.98
N GLU A 44 -9.42 12.97 2.05
CA GLU A 44 -8.74 14.05 2.76
C GLU A 44 -7.40 13.61 3.35
N HIS A 45 -7.32 12.39 3.92
CA HIS A 45 -6.06 11.82 4.40
C HIS A 45 -5.05 11.58 3.27
N PHE A 46 -5.53 11.09 2.13
CA PHE A 46 -4.69 10.85 0.95
C PHE A 46 -4.15 12.15 0.37
N GLU A 47 -4.98 13.18 0.25
CA GLU A 47 -4.55 14.49 -0.25
C GLU A 47 -3.55 15.16 0.68
N ARG A 48 -3.82 15.16 2.00
CA ARG A 48 -2.90 15.73 3.00
C ARG A 48 -1.54 15.04 3.01
N THR A 49 -1.54 13.70 3.01
CA THR A 49 -0.29 12.92 3.04
C THR A 49 0.42 12.96 1.69
N GLY A 50 -0.35 12.95 0.59
CA GLY A 50 0.17 13.06 -0.77
C GLY A 50 0.90 14.38 -1.01
N ALA A 51 0.36 15.49 -0.53
CA ALA A 51 1.02 16.79 -0.59
C ALA A 51 2.36 16.81 0.19
N LEU A 52 2.48 16.04 1.27
CA LEU A 52 3.75 15.87 1.99
C LEU A 52 4.75 15.05 1.16
N LEU A 53 4.28 13.99 0.48
CA LEU A 53 5.12 13.21 -0.43
C LEU A 53 5.64 14.04 -1.58
N GLU A 54 4.79 14.86 -2.22
CA GLU A 54 5.17 15.77 -3.31
C GLU A 54 6.25 16.77 -2.87
N ARG A 55 6.18 17.25 -1.62
CA ARG A 55 7.22 18.13 -1.04
C ARG A 55 8.55 17.41 -0.80
N CYS A 56 8.52 16.11 -0.50
CA CYS A 56 9.70 15.31 -0.23
C CYS A 56 10.31 14.68 -1.50
N LEU A 57 9.52 14.51 -2.55
CA LEU A 57 9.86 13.80 -3.78
C LEU A 57 9.60 14.73 -4.97
N PRO A 58 10.58 15.54 -5.39
CA PRO A 58 10.37 16.63 -6.34
C PRO A 58 10.02 16.17 -7.77
N PHE A 59 10.13 14.87 -8.06
CA PHE A 59 9.69 14.27 -9.32
C PHE A 59 8.17 14.02 -9.37
N LEU A 60 7.45 14.18 -8.24
CA LEU A 60 6.00 14.08 -8.18
C LEU A 60 5.37 15.46 -8.39
N GLY A 61 4.44 15.54 -9.34
CA GLY A 61 3.59 16.69 -9.57
C GLY A 61 2.38 16.77 -8.62
N PRO A 62 1.61 17.88 -8.67
CA PRO A 62 0.43 18.04 -7.83
C PRO A 62 -0.61 16.91 -8.01
N GLY A 63 -0.99 16.27 -6.91
CA GLY A 63 -1.93 15.15 -6.87
C GLY A 63 -1.30 13.79 -7.13
N GLU A 64 -0.07 13.71 -7.63
CA GLU A 64 0.62 12.43 -7.86
C GLU A 64 1.00 11.75 -6.54
N GLY A 65 1.21 12.51 -5.45
CA GLY A 65 1.46 11.94 -4.13
C GLY A 65 0.27 11.14 -3.61
N ALA A 66 -0.96 11.63 -3.81
CA ALA A 66 -2.17 10.90 -3.43
C ALA A 66 -2.36 9.64 -4.30
N HIS A 67 -1.97 9.69 -5.58
CA HIS A 67 -2.00 8.52 -6.46
C HIS A 67 -1.01 7.44 -6.00
N VAL A 68 0.21 7.82 -5.61
CA VAL A 68 1.20 6.91 -5.03
C VAL A 68 0.68 6.24 -3.76
N LEU A 69 -0.03 6.98 -2.90
CA LEU A 69 -0.65 6.42 -1.70
C LEU A 69 -1.74 5.40 -2.02
N LEU A 70 -2.51 5.60 -3.09
CA LEU A 70 -3.49 4.62 -3.56
C LEU A 70 -2.82 3.35 -4.10
N GLN A 71 -1.70 3.48 -4.81
CA GLN A 71 -0.91 2.33 -5.24
C GLN A 71 -0.32 1.59 -4.03
N CYS A 72 0.12 2.32 -3.00
CA CYS A 72 0.56 1.75 -1.74
C CYS A 72 -0.59 0.97 -1.05
N ASP A 73 -1.79 1.54 -0.96
CA ASP A 73 -2.96 0.87 -0.38
C ASP A 73 -3.28 -0.44 -1.11
N ALA A 74 -3.24 -0.41 -2.44
CA ALA A 74 -3.42 -1.62 -3.27
C ALA A 74 -2.33 -2.68 -3.00
N MET A 75 -1.07 -2.28 -2.85
CA MET A 75 0.02 -3.19 -2.48
C MET A 75 -0.17 -3.77 -1.08
N VAL A 76 -0.61 -2.96 -0.11
CA VAL A 76 -0.91 -3.41 1.25
C VAL A 76 -1.98 -4.49 1.23
N ILE A 77 -3.08 -4.29 0.50
CA ILE A 77 -4.15 -5.29 0.35
C ILE A 77 -3.60 -6.58 -0.27
N GLY A 78 -2.86 -6.47 -1.37
CA GLY A 78 -2.31 -7.62 -2.09
C GLY A 78 -1.32 -8.43 -1.26
N PHE A 79 -0.34 -7.77 -0.65
CA PHE A 79 0.65 -8.44 0.19
C PHE A 79 0.04 -9.00 1.47
N TRP A 80 -0.93 -8.31 2.09
CA TRP A 80 -1.60 -8.84 3.27
C TRP A 80 -2.39 -10.11 2.94
N HIS A 81 -3.12 -10.16 1.83
CA HIS A 81 -3.84 -11.39 1.43
C HIS A 81 -2.92 -12.59 1.22
N LEU A 82 -1.67 -12.36 0.80
CA LEU A 82 -0.67 -13.42 0.66
C LEU A 82 -0.02 -13.79 2.00
N ALA A 83 0.23 -12.80 2.87
CA ALA A 83 0.86 -12.99 4.18
C ALA A 83 -0.10 -13.60 5.23
N ASP A 84 -1.39 -13.30 5.16
CA ASP A 84 -2.45 -13.80 6.05
C ASP A 84 -3.04 -15.12 5.54
N ALA A 85 -2.15 -16.06 5.22
CA ALA A 85 -2.52 -17.34 4.64
C ALA A 85 -3.29 -18.23 5.63
N ALA A 86 -4.26 -18.99 5.12
CA ALA A 86 -5.02 -19.95 5.93
C ALA A 86 -4.10 -21.00 6.59
N PRO A 87 -4.46 -21.56 7.77
CA PRO A 87 -3.59 -22.49 8.49
C PRO A 87 -3.11 -23.70 7.66
N VAL A 88 -3.96 -24.21 6.77
CA VAL A 88 -3.60 -25.32 5.86
C VAL A 88 -2.50 -24.91 4.86
N VAL A 89 -2.54 -23.67 4.36
CA VAL A 89 -1.52 -23.13 3.45
C VAL A 89 -0.21 -22.91 4.21
N GLN A 90 -0.27 -22.38 5.43
CA GLN A 90 0.93 -22.21 6.28
C GLN A 90 1.67 -23.52 6.53
N GLN A 91 0.95 -24.65 6.66
CA GLN A 91 1.55 -25.99 6.77
C GLN A 91 2.24 -26.42 5.47
N VAL A 92 1.62 -26.15 4.32
CA VAL A 92 2.20 -26.44 2.99
C VAL A 92 3.48 -25.64 2.76
N LEU A 93 3.53 -24.37 3.19
CA LEU A 93 4.70 -23.50 3.06
C LEU A 93 5.91 -23.94 3.89
N GLN A 94 5.76 -24.89 4.81
CA GLN A 94 6.90 -25.47 5.54
C GLN A 94 7.79 -26.37 4.64
N GLN A 95 7.27 -26.81 3.49
CA GLN A 95 8.03 -27.59 2.52
C GLN A 95 9.12 -26.72 1.87
N PRO A 96 10.41 -27.15 1.86
CA PRO A 96 11.52 -26.34 1.35
C PRO A 96 11.30 -25.81 -0.08
N ASP A 97 10.75 -26.64 -0.97
CA ASP A 97 10.53 -26.32 -2.38
C ASP A 97 9.37 -25.34 -2.60
N LEU A 98 8.56 -25.07 -1.57
CA LEU A 98 7.40 -24.17 -1.62
C LEU A 98 7.62 -22.86 -0.84
N ARG A 99 8.78 -22.68 -0.21
CA ARG A 99 9.10 -21.45 0.55
C ARG A 99 9.08 -20.18 -0.31
N MET A 100 9.20 -20.29 -1.62
CA MET A 100 9.06 -19.15 -2.54
C MET A 100 7.69 -18.45 -2.44
N PHE A 101 6.67 -19.11 -1.90
CA PHE A 101 5.35 -18.53 -1.66
C PHE A 101 5.15 -18.01 -0.23
N GLU A 102 6.16 -18.14 0.65
CA GLU A 102 6.15 -17.56 1.99
C GLU A 102 6.44 -16.05 1.90
N LEU A 103 5.37 -15.25 1.85
CA LEU A 103 5.48 -13.80 1.78
C LEU A 103 5.57 -13.16 3.16
N ARG A 104 6.57 -12.29 3.36
CA ARG A 104 6.69 -11.46 4.57
C ARG A 104 6.30 -10.03 4.25
N PHE A 105 5.13 -9.62 4.73
CA PHE A 105 4.49 -8.35 4.38
C PHE A 105 5.44 -7.14 4.37
N VAL A 106 6.10 -6.86 5.50
CA VAL A 106 6.98 -5.68 5.64
C VAL A 106 8.21 -5.80 4.74
N ALA A 107 8.76 -7.01 4.62
CA ALA A 107 9.94 -7.28 3.81
C ALA A 107 9.67 -7.09 2.31
N GLU A 108 8.44 -7.28 1.84
CA GLU A 108 8.06 -7.07 0.44
C GLU A 108 7.57 -5.66 0.14
N LEU A 109 6.85 -5.02 1.08
CA LEU A 109 6.23 -3.73 0.83
C LEU A 109 7.27 -2.62 0.58
N ALA A 110 8.32 -2.55 1.40
CA ALA A 110 9.31 -1.48 1.28
C ALA A 110 10.10 -1.54 -0.05
N PRO A 111 10.63 -2.70 -0.49
CA PRO A 111 11.24 -2.83 -1.82
C PRO A 111 10.28 -2.56 -2.98
N ALA A 112 9.04 -3.04 -2.90
CA ALA A 112 8.04 -2.78 -3.95
C ALA A 112 7.73 -1.29 -4.11
N MET A 113 7.55 -0.59 -2.99
CA MET A 113 7.37 0.87 -2.98
C MET A 113 8.61 1.59 -3.49
N GLN A 114 9.80 1.10 -3.21
CA GLN A 114 11.04 1.69 -3.70
C GLN A 114 11.17 1.54 -5.22
N ALA A 115 10.86 0.36 -5.76
CA ALA A 115 10.83 0.11 -7.19
C ALA A 115 9.81 1.01 -7.91
N LEU A 116 8.61 1.16 -7.34
CA LEU A 116 7.59 2.07 -7.86
C LEU A 116 8.10 3.52 -7.93
N LEU A 117 8.66 4.04 -6.83
CA LEU A 117 9.14 5.42 -6.78
C LEU A 117 10.30 5.66 -7.75
N TYR A 118 11.25 4.73 -7.89
CA TYR A 118 12.31 4.86 -8.89
C TYR A 118 11.78 4.81 -10.32
N GLY A 119 10.77 3.97 -10.59
CA GLY A 119 10.10 3.94 -11.88
C GLY A 119 9.45 5.29 -12.22
N LEU A 120 8.75 5.89 -11.27
CA LEU A 120 8.11 7.20 -11.43
C LEU A 120 9.13 8.31 -11.64
N GLU A 121 10.22 8.33 -10.86
CA GLU A 121 11.31 9.29 -11.02
C GLU A 121 11.92 9.23 -12.42
N LYS A 122 12.20 8.02 -12.91
CA LYS A 122 12.74 7.82 -14.27
C LYS A 122 11.79 8.35 -15.34
N VAL A 123 10.50 8.04 -15.24
CA VAL A 123 9.48 8.54 -16.18
C VAL A 123 9.39 10.06 -16.17
N ALA A 124 9.48 10.70 -14.99
CA ALA A 124 9.47 12.16 -14.87
C ALA A 124 10.72 12.80 -15.53
N GLN A 125 11.89 12.20 -15.37
CA GLN A 125 13.13 12.66 -16.01
C GLN A 125 13.05 12.57 -17.54
N GLU A 126 12.47 11.50 -18.08
CA GLU A 126 12.28 11.32 -19.52
C GLU A 126 11.33 12.38 -20.11
N LYS A 127 10.27 12.77 -19.39
CA LYS A 127 9.36 13.86 -19.79
C LYS A 127 10.03 15.23 -19.83
N THR A 128 11.02 15.48 -18.97
CA THR A 128 11.73 16.77 -18.90
C THR A 128 12.77 16.92 -20.02
N ARG A 129 13.19 15.80 -20.63
CA ARG A 129 14.18 15.77 -21.70
C ARG A 129 13.57 15.96 -23.11
N GLN A 130 12.25 15.78 -23.24
CA GLN A 130 11.48 16.00 -24.48
C GLN A 130 10.99 17.44 -24.57
#